data_AF-A0A4R4LLC6-F1
#
_entry.id   AF-A0A4R4LLC6-F1
#
_cell.length_a   1.000
_cell.length_b   1.000
_cell.length_c   1.000
_cell.angle_alpha   90.00
_cell.angle_beta   90.00
_cell.angle_gamma   90.00
#
_symmetry.space_group_name_H-M   'P 1'
#
loop_
_entity.id
_entity.type
_entity.pdbx_description
1 polymer ?
#
loop_
_entity_poly.entity_id
_entity_poly.type
_entity_poly.pdbx_seq_one_letter_code
_entity_poly.pdbx_strand_id
1 'polypeptide(L)'
;MGWRDILVIVYCWIESEARITQRRQGMVSFAYLGPLELRAHGRVDRIAGRKQRQVLSALLIRHGQIVSVAELCDELWPDEPPKGAENAVQAHIARLRRLLRDRSGQRPVLLTRDPGYRLDVRPDRIDAVRFQELCGEARRHGPDGTSQALTLYREALGLWRGPALQNVPPGPIRDAEAARLDRMKTLVSTRVIDIHLSERHRPEEIIPVIEDLISYNPLHERLYAQLMVALDRAGRPEEALEIYQDIRQRMAHELGLPPSPALDRRMHSILERTDGKAL
;
A
#
# COMPACT_ATOMS: atom_id res chain seq x y z
N MET A 1 7.69 -4.24 16.79
CA MET A 1 6.20 -4.16 16.72
C MET A 1 5.82 -3.99 15.27
N GLY A 2 4.92 -4.84 14.77
CA GLY A 2 4.59 -4.90 13.35
C GLY A 2 3.24 -4.22 13.09
N TRP A 3 3.10 -3.60 11.92
CA TRP A 3 1.92 -2.92 11.34
C TRP A 3 0.52 -3.50 11.59
N ARG A 4 0.40 -4.71 12.15
CA ARG A 4 -0.86 -5.26 12.67
C ARG A 4 -1.47 -4.37 13.76
N ASP A 5 -0.66 -3.71 14.58
CA ASP A 5 -1.16 -2.90 15.70
C ASP A 5 -1.73 -1.54 15.23
N ILE A 6 -1.19 -0.99 14.14
CA ILE A 6 -1.66 0.26 13.50
C ILE A 6 -3.00 0.05 12.81
N LEU A 7 -3.17 -1.13 12.20
CA LEU A 7 -4.46 -1.54 11.67
C LEU A 7 -5.47 -1.72 12.79
N VAL A 8 -5.11 -2.16 14.00
CA VAL A 8 -6.07 -2.25 15.12
C VAL A 8 -6.58 -0.86 15.54
N ILE A 9 -5.80 0.21 15.49
CA ILE A 9 -6.29 1.56 15.83
C ILE A 9 -7.20 2.13 14.72
N VAL A 10 -6.95 1.78 13.46
CA VAL A 10 -7.85 2.09 12.33
C VAL A 10 -9.05 1.11 12.24
N TYR A 11 -8.93 -0.12 12.75
CA TYR A 11 -9.93 -1.21 12.65
C TYR A 11 -10.83 -1.35 13.88
N CYS A 12 -10.37 -1.03 15.10
CA CYS A 12 -11.23 -1.07 16.30
C CYS A 12 -12.26 0.06 16.33
N TRP A 13 -12.25 0.96 15.34
CA TRP A 13 -13.25 2.00 15.18
C TRP A 13 -14.30 1.69 14.08
N ILE A 14 -14.30 0.46 13.52
CA ILE A 14 -15.22 0.05 12.45
C ILE A 14 -15.74 -1.37 12.72
N GLU A 15 -16.61 -1.51 13.73
CA GLU A 15 -17.63 -2.57 13.68
C GLU A 15 -18.71 -2.14 12.69
N SER A 16 -18.73 -2.76 11.52
CA SER A 16 -19.93 -3.22 10.81
C SER A 16 -19.54 -3.69 9.41
N GLU A 17 -19.57 -5.01 9.26
CA GLU A 17 -19.81 -5.73 8.01
C GLU A 17 -18.73 -5.68 6.92
N ALA A 18 -17.67 -6.47 7.15
CA ALA A 18 -16.91 -7.12 6.08
C ALA A 18 -17.81 -8.09 5.27
N ARG A 19 -18.73 -7.57 4.44
CA ARG A 19 -19.50 -8.34 3.46
C ARG A 19 -18.90 -8.25 2.06
N ILE A 20 -17.69 -8.79 1.84
CA ILE A 20 -17.17 -8.96 0.46
C ILE A 20 -16.67 -10.38 0.15
N THR A 21 -16.46 -11.25 1.14
CA THR A 21 -15.81 -12.54 0.88
C THR A 21 -16.72 -13.72 0.52
N GLN A 22 -18.05 -13.58 0.55
CA GLN A 22 -18.91 -14.78 0.61
C GLN A 22 -19.43 -15.32 -0.74
N ARG A 23 -19.20 -14.68 -1.89
CA ARG A 23 -19.78 -15.11 -3.18
C ARG A 23 -18.85 -15.78 -4.20
N ARG A 24 -17.61 -16.13 -3.83
CA ARG A 24 -16.59 -16.63 -4.79
C ARG A 24 -15.92 -17.94 -4.34
N GLN A 25 -16.66 -18.81 -3.66
CA GLN A 25 -16.18 -20.14 -3.30
C GLN A 25 -15.98 -20.99 -4.56
N GLY A 26 -14.74 -21.07 -5.05
CA GLY A 26 -14.37 -21.90 -6.19
C GLY A 26 -13.25 -21.34 -7.07
N MET A 27 -12.92 -20.04 -6.96
CA MET A 27 -12.03 -19.39 -7.92
C MET A 27 -10.75 -18.87 -7.27
N VAL A 28 -9.63 -18.98 -7.98
CA VAL A 28 -8.31 -18.57 -7.50
C VAL A 28 -8.17 -17.05 -7.47
N SER A 29 -7.63 -16.53 -6.37
CA SER A 29 -7.17 -15.15 -6.24
C SER A 29 -5.75 -15.07 -5.69
N PHE A 30 -5.12 -13.94 -5.90
CA PHE A 30 -3.75 -13.65 -5.48
C PHE A 30 -3.75 -12.40 -4.64
N ALA A 31 -2.87 -12.39 -3.66
CA ALA A 31 -2.84 -11.30 -2.71
C ALA A 31 -1.39 -11.00 -2.33
N TYR A 32 -0.93 -9.76 -2.54
CA TYR A 32 0.44 -9.32 -2.23
C TYR A 32 0.54 -7.92 -1.59
N LEU A 33 -0.58 -7.33 -1.17
CA LEU A 33 -0.58 -6.22 -0.20
C LEU A 33 -0.28 -6.76 1.21
N GLY A 34 0.92 -7.28 1.40
CA GLY A 34 1.33 -8.14 2.51
C GLY A 34 2.19 -9.31 2.00
N PRO A 35 2.21 -10.46 2.70
CA PRO A 35 2.80 -11.68 2.14
C PRO A 35 2.11 -12.07 0.83
N LEU A 36 2.90 -12.50 -0.15
CA LEU A 36 2.39 -13.12 -1.37
C LEU A 36 1.68 -14.43 -1.00
N GLU A 37 0.38 -14.48 -1.31
CA GLU A 37 -0.53 -15.58 -1.04
C GLU A 37 -1.31 -15.96 -2.30
N LEU A 38 -1.47 -17.27 -2.50
CA LEU A 38 -2.46 -17.85 -3.39
C LEU A 38 -3.69 -18.23 -2.56
N ARG A 39 -4.88 -17.87 -3.00
CA ARG A 39 -6.13 -18.19 -2.31
C ARG A 39 -7.02 -18.99 -3.23
N ALA A 40 -7.38 -20.21 -2.81
CA ALA A 40 -8.21 -21.12 -3.58
C ALA A 40 -9.20 -21.83 -2.64
N HIS A 41 -10.47 -21.94 -3.03
CA HIS A 41 -11.50 -22.63 -2.23
C HIS A 41 -11.55 -22.19 -0.76
N GLY A 42 -11.37 -20.89 -0.48
CA GLY A 42 -11.35 -20.33 0.88
C GLY A 42 -10.11 -20.65 1.71
N ARG A 43 -9.11 -21.33 1.13
CA ARG A 43 -7.83 -21.66 1.79
C ARG A 43 -6.70 -20.77 1.27
N VAL A 44 -5.82 -20.39 2.19
CA VAL A 44 -4.57 -19.68 1.88
C VAL A 44 -3.49 -20.73 1.65
N ASP A 45 -2.99 -20.83 0.43
CA ASP A 45 -1.85 -21.65 0.07
C ASP A 45 -0.58 -20.78 0.03
N ARG A 46 0.38 -21.13 0.89
CA ARG A 46 1.70 -20.49 0.87
C ARG A 46 2.57 -21.14 -0.19
N ILE A 47 3.17 -20.32 -1.03
CA ILE A 47 4.13 -20.77 -2.04
C ILE A 47 5.48 -20.96 -1.34
N ALA A 48 5.88 -22.20 -1.12
CA ALA A 48 7.06 -22.52 -0.29
C ALA A 48 8.38 -21.99 -0.89
N GLY A 49 8.58 -22.11 -2.20
CA GLY A 49 9.85 -21.75 -2.84
C GLY A 49 10.08 -20.23 -2.93
N ARG A 50 11.18 -19.73 -2.36
CA ARG A 50 11.57 -18.30 -2.42
C ARG A 50 11.61 -17.77 -3.85
N LYS A 51 12.34 -18.45 -4.75
CA LYS A 51 12.43 -18.09 -6.17
C LYS A 51 11.11 -18.28 -6.92
N GLN A 52 10.27 -19.24 -6.52
CA GLN A 52 8.93 -19.40 -7.12
C GLN A 52 8.01 -18.22 -6.76
N ARG A 53 8.08 -17.72 -5.52
CA ARG A 53 7.36 -16.50 -5.11
C ARG A 53 7.79 -15.31 -5.94
N GLN A 54 9.09 -15.18 -6.19
CA GLN A 54 9.68 -14.10 -6.97
C GLN A 54 9.26 -14.14 -8.45
N VAL A 55 9.31 -15.31 -9.11
CA VAL A 55 8.76 -15.46 -10.47
C VAL A 55 7.26 -15.13 -10.50
N LEU A 56 6.49 -15.66 -9.55
CA LEU A 56 5.05 -15.42 -9.54
C LEU A 56 4.71 -13.95 -9.27
N SER A 57 5.42 -13.27 -8.37
CA SER A 57 5.20 -11.84 -8.13
C SER A 57 5.47 -11.02 -9.37
N ALA A 58 6.57 -11.25 -10.08
CA ALA A 58 6.87 -10.52 -11.32
C ALA A 58 5.76 -10.69 -12.36
N LEU A 59 5.25 -11.92 -12.50
CA LEU A 59 4.14 -12.23 -13.40
C LEU A 59 2.79 -11.61 -12.95
N LEU A 60 2.52 -11.51 -11.65
CA LEU A 60 1.32 -10.88 -11.10
C LEU A 60 1.35 -9.36 -11.21
N ILE A 61 2.52 -8.76 -10.97
CA ILE A 61 2.75 -7.32 -11.12
C ILE A 61 2.47 -6.91 -12.57
N ARG A 62 2.97 -7.72 -13.51
CA ARG A 62 2.77 -7.56 -14.94
C ARG A 62 1.66 -8.47 -15.48
N HIS A 63 0.58 -8.66 -14.72
CA HIS A 63 -0.54 -9.50 -15.13
C HIS A 63 -1.07 -9.07 -16.52
N GLY A 64 -1.41 -10.05 -17.37
CA GLY A 64 -1.85 -9.80 -18.74
C GLY A 64 -0.76 -9.32 -19.70
N GLN A 65 0.47 -9.07 -19.24
CA GLN A 65 1.62 -8.68 -20.06
C GLN A 65 2.62 -9.84 -20.18
N ILE A 66 3.46 -9.78 -21.21
CA ILE A 66 4.58 -10.72 -21.37
C ILE A 66 5.73 -10.24 -20.48
N VAL A 67 6.25 -11.16 -19.66
CA VAL A 67 7.52 -10.98 -18.94
C VAL A 67 8.53 -11.90 -19.62
N SER A 68 9.59 -11.32 -20.17
CA SER A 68 10.60 -12.08 -20.90
C SER A 68 11.39 -13.01 -19.97
N VAL A 69 12.05 -14.04 -20.53
CA VAL A 69 12.97 -14.88 -19.75
C VAL A 69 14.11 -14.05 -19.16
N ALA A 70 14.65 -13.10 -19.93
CA ALA A 70 15.70 -12.19 -19.48
C ALA A 70 15.26 -11.37 -18.25
N GLU A 71 14.08 -10.75 -18.30
CA GLU A 71 13.55 -10.00 -17.16
C GLU A 71 13.29 -10.88 -15.93
N LEU A 72 12.89 -12.14 -16.13
CA LEU A 72 12.77 -13.10 -15.03
C LEU A 72 14.15 -13.51 -14.49
N CYS A 73 15.17 -13.60 -15.33
CA CYS A 73 16.54 -13.83 -14.89
C CYS A 73 17.05 -12.65 -14.06
N ASP A 74 16.89 -11.42 -14.54
CA ASP A 74 17.28 -10.20 -13.82
C ASP A 74 16.50 -10.04 -12.50
N GLU A 75 15.21 -10.37 -12.52
CA GLU A 75 14.40 -10.38 -11.32
C GLU A 75 14.94 -11.38 -10.28
N LEU A 76 15.29 -12.60 -10.72
CA LEU A 76 15.78 -13.64 -9.81
C LEU A 76 17.23 -13.43 -9.39
N TRP A 77 18.08 -12.90 -10.26
CA TRP A 77 19.52 -12.79 -10.04
C TRP A 77 20.00 -11.45 -10.61
N PRO A 78 19.73 -10.32 -9.91
CA PRO A 78 20.06 -8.99 -10.43
C PRO A 78 21.56 -8.74 -10.57
N ASP A 79 22.39 -9.44 -9.77
CA ASP A 79 23.85 -9.24 -9.76
C ASP A 79 24.60 -10.34 -10.51
N GLU A 80 24.42 -11.61 -10.11
CA GLU A 80 25.17 -12.74 -10.66
C GLU A 80 24.25 -13.91 -11.02
N PRO A 81 23.80 -14.02 -12.29
CA PRO A 81 22.98 -15.14 -12.73
C PRO A 81 23.80 -16.44 -12.81
N PRO A 82 23.26 -17.59 -12.36
CA PRO A 82 23.95 -18.86 -12.46
C PRO A 82 24.05 -19.31 -13.93
N LYS A 83 25.02 -20.20 -14.21
CA LYS A 83 25.06 -20.91 -15.49
C LYS A 83 23.73 -21.66 -15.70
N GLY A 84 23.04 -21.38 -16.81
CA GLY A 84 21.72 -21.95 -17.09
C GLY A 84 20.55 -21.29 -16.37
N ALA A 85 20.65 -20.00 -16.03
CA ALA A 85 19.58 -19.20 -15.42
C ALA A 85 18.24 -19.34 -16.17
N GLU A 86 18.25 -19.36 -17.50
CA GLU A 86 17.05 -19.57 -18.33
C GLU A 86 16.38 -20.92 -18.05
N ASN A 87 17.16 -22.01 -17.99
CA ASN A 87 16.66 -23.35 -17.67
C ASN A 87 16.08 -23.39 -16.25
N ALA A 88 16.69 -22.67 -15.30
CA ALA A 88 16.17 -22.55 -13.96
C ALA A 88 14.83 -21.78 -13.92
N VAL A 89 14.69 -20.69 -14.70
CA VAL A 89 13.41 -19.98 -14.89
C VAL A 89 12.35 -20.94 -15.43
N GLN A 90 12.66 -21.69 -16.50
CA GLN A 90 11.74 -22.67 -17.08
C GLN A 90 11.29 -23.72 -16.04
N ALA A 91 12.21 -24.21 -15.19
CA ALA A 91 11.87 -25.13 -14.11
C ALA A 91 10.96 -24.50 -13.04
N HIS A 92 11.15 -23.22 -12.71
CA HIS A 92 10.24 -22.49 -11.82
C HIS A 92 8.85 -22.31 -12.45
N ILE A 93 8.78 -21.97 -13.74
CA ILE A 93 7.51 -21.86 -14.49
C ILE A 93 6.78 -23.20 -14.53
N ALA A 94 7.48 -24.32 -14.77
CA ALA A 94 6.88 -25.65 -14.78
C ALA A 94 6.26 -26.01 -13.42
N ARG A 95 6.95 -25.70 -12.31
CA ARG A 95 6.44 -25.91 -10.95
C ARG A 95 5.24 -25.01 -10.64
N LEU A 96 5.28 -23.75 -11.05
CA LEU A 96 4.15 -22.83 -10.90
C LEU A 96 2.93 -23.29 -11.73
N ARG A 97 3.11 -23.77 -12.96
CA ARG A 97 2.03 -24.35 -13.77
C ARG A 97 1.37 -25.54 -13.10
N ARG A 98 2.15 -26.40 -12.44
CA ARG A 98 1.62 -27.51 -11.66
C ARG A 98 0.79 -26.99 -10.48
N LEU A 99 1.37 -26.10 -9.67
CA LEU A 99 0.69 -25.49 -8.53
C LEU A 99 -0.65 -24.83 -8.94
N LEU A 100 -0.63 -23.98 -9.97
CA LEU A 100 -1.82 -23.25 -10.42
C LEU A 100 -2.90 -24.18 -10.95
N ARG A 101 -2.52 -25.22 -11.69
CA ARG A 101 -3.47 -26.23 -12.17
C ARG A 101 -4.12 -26.99 -11.02
N ASP A 102 -3.31 -27.46 -10.08
CA ASP A 102 -3.77 -28.29 -8.96
C ASP A 102 -4.70 -27.51 -8.00
N ARG A 103 -4.71 -26.17 -8.09
CA ARG A 103 -5.50 -25.28 -7.23
C ARG A 103 -6.65 -24.54 -7.93
N SER A 104 -6.54 -24.28 -9.23
CA SER A 104 -7.57 -23.56 -9.98
C SER A 104 -8.51 -24.45 -10.76
N GLY A 105 -8.10 -25.68 -11.09
CA GLY A 105 -8.84 -26.55 -12.01
C GLY A 105 -9.00 -25.99 -13.44
N GLN A 106 -8.51 -24.77 -13.71
CA GLN A 106 -8.66 -24.07 -14.99
C GLN A 106 -7.31 -24.00 -15.71
N ARG A 107 -7.31 -24.28 -17.02
CA ARG A 107 -6.12 -24.27 -17.87
C ARG A 107 -6.33 -23.37 -19.11
N PRO A 108 -5.28 -22.65 -19.58
CA PRO A 108 -4.03 -22.30 -18.90
C PRO A 108 -4.01 -20.83 -18.46
N VAL A 109 -3.75 -20.61 -17.16
CA VAL A 109 -3.53 -19.27 -16.58
C VAL A 109 -2.11 -18.76 -16.83
N LEU A 110 -1.11 -19.63 -17.06
CA LEU A 110 0.28 -19.24 -17.30
C LEU A 110 0.77 -19.71 -18.68
N LEU A 111 0.76 -18.80 -19.64
CA LEU A 111 1.01 -19.04 -21.06
C LEU A 111 2.50 -18.84 -21.40
N THR A 112 3.04 -19.67 -22.30
CA THR A 112 4.31 -19.37 -22.98
C THR A 112 3.99 -18.48 -24.18
N ARG A 113 4.64 -17.33 -24.26
CA ARG A 113 4.51 -16.33 -25.33
C ARG A 113 5.86 -15.68 -25.51
N ASP A 114 6.49 -15.89 -26.67
CA ASP A 114 7.81 -15.34 -26.93
C ASP A 114 7.83 -13.81 -26.72
N PRO A 115 8.87 -13.25 -26.07
CA PRO A 115 10.10 -13.91 -25.60
C PRO A 115 10.04 -14.46 -24.15
N GLY A 116 8.86 -14.79 -23.60
CA GLY A 116 8.75 -15.35 -22.26
C GLY A 116 7.36 -15.88 -21.87
N TYR A 117 6.79 -15.32 -20.80
CA TYR A 117 5.60 -15.84 -20.16
C TYR A 117 4.58 -14.76 -19.84
N ARG A 118 3.30 -15.12 -19.95
CA ARG A 118 2.17 -14.27 -19.57
C ARG A 118 1.29 -14.98 -18.57
N LEU A 119 1.03 -14.33 -17.45
CA LEU A 119 0.03 -14.78 -16.48
C LEU A 119 -1.30 -14.08 -16.75
N ASP A 120 -2.28 -14.87 -17.19
CA ASP A 120 -3.63 -14.45 -17.56
C ASP A 120 -4.57 -14.63 -16.35
N VAL A 121 -4.60 -13.61 -15.51
CA VAL A 121 -5.44 -13.55 -14.30
C VAL A 121 -6.31 -12.33 -14.41
N ARG A 122 -7.61 -12.50 -14.14
CA ARG A 122 -8.53 -11.36 -14.15
C ARG A 122 -8.08 -10.32 -13.10
N PRO A 123 -8.07 -9.02 -13.43
CA PRO A 123 -7.60 -7.97 -12.52
C PRO A 123 -8.32 -7.98 -11.15
N ASP A 124 -9.62 -8.28 -11.14
CA ASP A 124 -10.47 -8.39 -9.94
C ASP A 124 -10.11 -9.56 -9.00
N ARG A 125 -9.05 -10.31 -9.32
CA ARG A 125 -8.51 -11.42 -8.54
C ARG A 125 -7.14 -11.13 -7.94
N ILE A 126 -6.65 -9.90 -8.06
CA ILE A 126 -5.39 -9.44 -7.50
C ILE A 126 -5.70 -8.28 -6.54
N ASP A 127 -5.38 -8.44 -5.25
CA ASP A 127 -5.70 -7.44 -4.22
C ASP A 127 -5.11 -6.05 -4.53
N ALA A 128 -3.89 -5.98 -5.06
CA ALA A 128 -3.24 -4.74 -5.45
C ALA A 128 -3.95 -4.02 -6.60
N VAL A 129 -4.49 -4.76 -7.58
CA VAL A 129 -5.28 -4.17 -8.67
C VAL A 129 -6.61 -3.66 -8.12
N ARG A 130 -7.28 -4.44 -7.28
CA ARG A 130 -8.51 -4.00 -6.61
C ARG A 130 -8.28 -2.74 -5.76
N PHE A 131 -7.16 -2.66 -5.05
CA PHE A 131 -6.75 -1.47 -4.31
C PHE A 131 -6.63 -0.25 -5.24
N GLN A 132 -5.96 -0.38 -6.39
CA GLN A 132 -5.82 0.70 -7.36
C GLN A 132 -7.18 1.14 -7.94
N GLU A 133 -8.04 0.19 -8.29
CA GLU A 133 -9.39 0.44 -8.79
C GLU A 133 -10.23 1.22 -7.78
N LEU A 134 -10.28 0.76 -6.52
CA LEU A 134 -10.97 1.44 -5.42
C LEU A 134 -10.46 2.86 -5.21
N CYS A 135 -9.14 3.05 -5.24
CA CYS A 135 -8.55 4.39 -5.15
C CYS A 135 -8.93 5.28 -6.34
N GLY A 136 -9.04 4.71 -7.54
CA GLY A 136 -9.47 5.40 -8.75
C GLY A 136 -10.96 5.73 -8.76
N GLU A 137 -11.80 4.87 -8.20
CA GLU A 137 -13.23 5.11 -7.95
C GLU A 137 -13.40 6.23 -6.92
N ALA A 138 -12.70 6.15 -5.79
CA ALA A 138 -12.74 7.16 -4.73
C ALA A 138 -12.37 8.55 -5.24
N ARG A 139 -11.33 8.67 -6.10
CA ARG A 139 -10.93 9.95 -6.70
C ARG A 139 -11.93 10.55 -7.67
N ARG A 140 -12.86 9.76 -8.22
CA ARG A 140 -13.89 10.25 -9.14
C ARG A 140 -15.05 10.94 -8.41
N HIS A 141 -15.15 10.76 -7.10
CA HIS A 141 -16.12 11.50 -6.30
C HIS A 141 -15.64 12.95 -6.10
N GLY A 142 -16.54 13.90 -6.40
CA GLY A 142 -16.36 15.30 -6.08
C GLY A 142 -16.67 15.62 -4.60
N PRO A 143 -16.73 16.91 -4.22
CA PRO A 143 -17.00 17.34 -2.85
C PRO A 143 -18.26 16.72 -2.24
N ASP A 144 -19.33 16.59 -3.02
CA ASP A 144 -20.62 16.02 -2.57
C ASP A 144 -20.57 14.49 -2.35
N GLY A 145 -19.52 13.83 -2.83
CA GLY A 145 -19.33 12.38 -2.72
C GLY A 145 -18.30 11.96 -1.67
N THR A 146 -17.98 12.85 -0.73
CA THR A 146 -16.87 12.65 0.21
C THR A 146 -17.06 11.40 1.09
N SER A 147 -18.27 11.15 1.56
CA SER A 147 -18.60 9.94 2.34
C SER A 147 -18.41 8.64 1.53
N GLN A 148 -18.78 8.63 0.24
CA GLN A 148 -18.58 7.50 -0.66
C GLN A 148 -17.08 7.30 -0.95
N ALA A 149 -16.35 8.38 -1.22
CA ALA A 149 -14.90 8.35 -1.39
C ALA A 149 -14.21 7.76 -0.17
N LEU A 150 -14.61 8.18 1.04
CA LEU A 150 -14.07 7.67 2.30
C LEU A 150 -14.33 6.18 2.47
N THR A 151 -15.52 5.70 2.13
CA THR A 151 -15.86 4.28 2.17
C THR A 151 -14.95 3.47 1.24
N LEU A 152 -14.75 3.94 0.02
CA LEU A 152 -13.88 3.28 -0.97
C LEU A 152 -12.40 3.29 -0.55
N TYR A 153 -11.89 4.41 -0.01
CA TYR A 153 -10.53 4.47 0.51
C TYR A 153 -10.32 3.54 1.70
N ARG A 154 -11.32 3.43 2.59
CA ARG A 154 -11.29 2.49 3.72
C ARG A 154 -11.27 1.03 3.24
N GLU A 155 -12.14 0.68 2.28
CA GLU A 155 -12.11 -0.65 1.66
C GLU A 155 -10.73 -0.93 1.05
N ALA A 156 -10.16 0.04 0.35
CA ALA A 156 -8.85 -0.09 -0.28
C ALA A 156 -7.73 -0.33 0.75
N LEU A 157 -7.66 0.51 1.79
CA LEU A 157 -6.68 0.34 2.88
C LEU A 157 -6.88 -0.98 3.62
N GLY A 158 -8.12 -1.46 3.72
CA GLY A 158 -8.44 -2.72 4.38
C GLY A 158 -7.96 -3.99 3.65
N LEU A 159 -7.50 -3.86 2.39
CA LEU A 159 -6.87 -4.96 1.67
C LEU A 159 -5.43 -5.25 2.14
N TRP A 160 -4.81 -4.29 2.83
CA TRP A 160 -3.42 -4.40 3.30
C TRP A 160 -3.32 -5.29 4.54
N ARG A 161 -2.40 -6.26 4.47
CA ARG A 161 -2.12 -7.27 5.52
C ARG A 161 -0.71 -7.15 6.10
N GLY A 162 0.06 -6.17 5.64
CA GLY A 162 1.46 -5.91 5.98
C GLY A 162 2.19 -5.17 4.85
N PRO A 163 3.51 -5.02 4.93
CA PRO A 163 4.32 -4.49 3.83
C PRO A 163 4.12 -5.30 2.54
N ALA A 164 4.02 -4.60 1.40
CA ALA A 164 3.79 -5.25 0.12
C ALA A 164 4.92 -6.24 -0.21
N LEU A 165 4.55 -7.44 -0.67
CA LEU A 165 5.48 -8.50 -1.09
C LEU A 165 6.50 -8.90 0.00
N GLN A 166 6.18 -8.77 1.29
CA GLN A 166 7.15 -8.93 2.40
C GLN A 166 7.89 -10.29 2.46
N ASN A 167 7.31 -11.35 1.90
CA ASN A 167 7.92 -12.70 1.89
C ASN A 167 8.59 -13.04 0.55
N VAL A 168 8.60 -12.10 -0.39
CA VAL A 168 9.23 -12.25 -1.70
C VAL A 168 10.66 -11.69 -1.62
N PRO A 169 11.67 -12.42 -2.11
CA PRO A 169 13.03 -11.87 -2.21
C PRO A 169 13.09 -10.56 -3.01
N PRO A 170 14.05 -9.67 -2.71
CA PRO A 170 14.29 -8.45 -3.49
C PRO A 170 14.63 -8.74 -4.95
N GLY A 171 14.21 -7.84 -5.83
CA GLY A 171 14.38 -7.91 -7.28
C GLY A 171 13.80 -6.66 -7.92
N PRO A 172 14.31 -6.23 -9.10
CA PRO A 172 13.96 -4.96 -9.73
C PRO A 172 12.45 -4.75 -9.93
N ILE A 173 11.70 -5.76 -10.39
CA ILE A 173 10.25 -5.67 -10.61
C ILE A 173 9.52 -5.61 -9.26
N ARG A 174 9.91 -6.49 -8.31
CA ARG A 174 9.34 -6.53 -6.97
C ARG A 174 9.52 -5.21 -6.22
N ASP A 175 10.72 -4.65 -6.25
CA ASP A 175 11.09 -3.46 -5.46
C ASP A 175 10.46 -2.21 -6.03
N ALA A 176 10.41 -2.06 -7.36
CA ALA A 176 9.70 -0.97 -8.02
C ALA A 176 8.21 -0.97 -7.68
N GLU A 177 7.57 -2.14 -7.69
CA GLU A 177 6.16 -2.26 -7.33
C GLU A 177 5.91 -1.99 -5.84
N ALA A 178 6.72 -2.56 -4.94
CA ALA A 178 6.58 -2.32 -3.51
C ALA A 178 6.65 -0.81 -3.20
N ALA A 179 7.66 -0.12 -3.75
CA ALA A 179 7.80 1.32 -3.57
C ALA A 179 6.62 2.12 -4.17
N ARG A 180 6.09 1.67 -5.32
CA ARG A 180 4.91 2.30 -5.94
C ARG A 180 3.66 2.14 -5.08
N LEU A 181 3.44 0.95 -4.53
CA LEU A 181 2.31 0.66 -3.65
C LEU A 181 2.41 1.39 -2.32
N ASP A 182 3.59 1.49 -1.72
CA ASP A 182 3.81 2.24 -0.49
C ASP A 182 3.50 3.73 -0.69
N ARG A 183 3.96 4.34 -1.79
CA ARG A 183 3.58 5.72 -2.15
C ARG A 183 2.08 5.89 -2.30
N MET A 184 1.40 4.94 -2.97
CA MET A 184 -0.05 4.98 -3.10
C MET A 184 -0.76 4.84 -1.76
N LYS A 185 -0.29 3.96 -0.88
CA LYS A 185 -0.83 3.78 0.46
C LYS A 185 -0.75 5.07 1.26
N THR A 186 0.42 5.70 1.30
CA THR A 186 0.61 6.99 1.99
C THR A 186 -0.29 8.08 1.42
N LEU A 187 -0.42 8.17 0.09
CA LEU A 187 -1.33 9.11 -0.55
C LEU A 187 -2.79 8.89 -0.10
N VAL A 188 -3.26 7.64 -0.11
CA VAL A 188 -4.63 7.28 0.31
C VAL A 188 -4.85 7.58 1.79
N SER A 189 -3.90 7.25 2.66
CA SER A 189 -3.95 7.57 4.08
C SER A 189 -4.07 9.07 4.32
N THR A 190 -3.27 9.90 3.63
CA THR A 190 -3.39 11.36 3.76
C THR A 190 -4.76 11.87 3.30
N ARG A 191 -5.36 11.28 2.26
CA ARG A 191 -6.71 11.65 1.80
C ARG A 191 -7.79 11.29 2.83
N VAL A 192 -7.70 10.12 3.47
CA VAL A 192 -8.60 9.75 4.55
C VAL A 192 -8.50 10.72 5.72
N ILE A 193 -7.28 11.15 6.07
CA ILE A 193 -7.05 12.16 7.12
C ILE A 193 -7.67 13.50 6.74
N ASP A 194 -7.49 13.97 5.49
CA ASP A 194 -8.12 15.23 5.04
C ASP A 194 -9.64 15.20 5.21
N ILE A 195 -10.27 14.11 4.77
CA ILE A 195 -11.72 13.93 4.86
C ILE A 195 -12.16 13.91 6.33
N HIS A 196 -11.45 13.17 7.18
CA HIS A 196 -11.76 13.09 8.60
C HIS A 196 -11.68 14.47 9.24
N LEU A 197 -10.62 15.24 8.96
CA LEU A 197 -10.48 16.59 9.46
C LEU A 197 -11.58 17.51 8.89
N SER A 198 -12.02 17.37 7.64
CA SER A 198 -13.07 18.24 7.10
C SER A 198 -14.47 17.94 7.65
N GLU A 199 -14.80 16.68 7.91
CA GLU A 199 -16.19 16.26 8.22
C GLU A 199 -16.46 16.03 9.71
N ARG A 200 -15.44 15.77 10.54
CA ARG A 200 -15.64 15.33 11.93
C ARG A 200 -15.25 16.39 12.95
N HIS A 201 -16.06 16.49 13.99
CA HIS A 201 -15.86 17.39 15.13
C HIS A 201 -14.91 16.82 16.21
N ARG A 202 -14.17 15.74 15.91
CA ARG A 202 -13.31 15.02 16.87
C ARG A 202 -11.89 14.86 16.34
N PRO A 203 -11.14 15.96 16.18
CA PRO A 203 -9.76 15.93 15.66
C PRO A 203 -8.82 15.07 16.52
N GLU A 204 -9.11 14.88 17.80
CA GLU A 204 -8.34 14.04 18.72
C GLU A 204 -8.30 12.56 18.33
N GLU A 205 -9.34 12.04 17.68
CA GLU A 205 -9.42 10.61 17.30
C GLU A 205 -8.41 10.23 16.21
N ILE A 206 -7.98 11.20 15.38
CA ILE A 206 -7.06 10.93 14.25
C ILE A 206 -5.59 11.19 14.61
N ILE A 207 -5.29 11.88 15.72
CA ILE A 207 -3.92 12.24 16.13
C ILE A 207 -2.99 11.01 16.20
N PRO A 208 -3.32 9.93 16.95
CA PRO A 208 -2.42 8.77 17.07
C PRO A 208 -2.16 8.09 15.72
N VAL A 209 -3.15 8.11 14.82
CA VAL A 209 -3.02 7.54 13.48
C VAL A 209 -2.03 8.33 12.64
N ILE A 210 -2.01 9.66 12.76
CA ILE A 210 -1.06 10.50 12.02
C ILE A 210 0.36 10.35 12.60
N GLU A 211 0.50 10.31 13.93
CA GLU A 211 1.77 10.08 14.62
C GLU A 211 2.40 8.74 14.20
N ASP A 212 1.61 7.67 14.17
CA ASP A 212 2.04 6.36 13.68
C ASP A 212 2.53 6.46 12.23
N LEU A 213 1.78 7.10 11.34
CA LEU A 213 2.18 7.27 9.94
C LEU A 213 3.48 8.07 9.79
N ILE A 214 3.69 9.09 10.62
CA ILE A 214 4.93 9.87 10.68
C ILE A 214 6.11 8.97 11.08
N SER A 215 5.94 8.05 12.03
CA SER A 215 7.02 7.14 12.44
C SER A 215 7.56 6.29 11.28
N TYR A 216 6.73 5.97 10.28
CA TYR A 216 7.13 5.27 9.06
C TYR A 216 7.53 6.18 7.91
N ASN A 217 7.16 7.47 7.97
CA ASN A 217 7.40 8.44 6.90
C ASN A 217 7.91 9.76 7.50
N PRO A 218 9.09 9.75 8.16
CA PRO A 218 9.54 10.85 9.02
C PRO A 218 9.82 12.17 8.28
N LEU A 219 9.97 12.14 6.96
CA LEU A 219 10.21 13.31 6.12
C LEU A 219 8.97 13.73 5.31
N HIS A 220 7.79 13.15 5.59
CA HIS A 220 6.58 13.40 4.82
C HIS A 220 5.79 14.61 5.37
N GLU A 221 6.19 15.81 4.98
CA GLU A 221 5.67 17.10 5.48
C GLU A 221 4.14 17.22 5.54
N ARG A 222 3.40 16.61 4.59
CA ARG A 222 1.92 16.66 4.61
C ARG A 222 1.33 16.00 5.86
N LEU A 223 1.94 14.93 6.38
CA LEU A 223 1.46 14.27 7.59
C LEU A 223 1.66 15.19 8.80
N TYR A 224 2.81 15.86 8.88
CA TYR A 224 3.07 16.89 9.89
C TYR A 224 2.06 18.03 9.80
N ALA A 225 1.80 18.56 8.60
CA ALA A 225 0.78 19.59 8.41
C ALA A 225 -0.62 19.13 8.88
N GLN A 226 -0.98 17.87 8.64
CA GLN A 226 -2.26 17.30 9.08
C GLN A 226 -2.31 17.11 10.60
N LEU A 227 -1.20 16.69 11.23
CA LEU A 227 -1.07 16.57 12.68
C LEU A 227 -1.21 17.95 13.35
N MET A 228 -0.54 18.97 12.79
CA MET A 228 -0.67 20.35 13.26
C MET A 228 -2.13 20.82 13.21
N VAL A 229 -2.86 20.54 12.13
CA VAL A 229 -4.30 20.87 12.03
C VAL A 229 -5.13 20.12 13.06
N ALA A 230 -4.84 18.84 13.30
CA ALA A 230 -5.56 18.03 14.27
C ALA A 230 -5.36 18.58 15.70
N LEU A 231 -4.11 18.81 16.11
CA LEU A 231 -3.75 19.37 17.42
C LEU A 231 -4.36 20.76 17.62
N ASP A 232 -4.23 21.64 16.63
CA ASP A 232 -4.76 23.00 16.65
C ASP A 232 -6.30 23.03 16.84
N ARG A 233 -7.01 22.10 16.19
CA ARG A 233 -8.48 21.95 16.35
C ARG A 233 -8.88 21.25 17.65
N ALA A 234 -8.02 20.40 18.20
CA ALA A 234 -8.18 19.79 19.51
C ALA A 234 -7.86 20.76 20.67
N GLY A 235 -7.55 22.03 20.38
CA GLY A 235 -7.23 23.03 21.40
C GLY A 235 -5.81 22.93 21.95
N ARG A 236 -4.90 22.26 21.24
CA ARG A 236 -3.49 22.05 21.61
C ARG A 236 -2.55 22.77 20.62
N PRO A 237 -2.68 24.10 20.42
CA PRO A 237 -1.88 24.82 19.41
C PRO A 237 -0.39 24.79 19.74
N GLU A 238 0.01 24.85 21.01
CA GLU A 238 1.42 24.81 21.43
C GLU A 238 2.12 23.52 20.93
N GLU A 239 1.48 22.37 21.12
CA GLU A 239 1.99 21.09 20.61
C GLU A 239 2.04 21.06 19.07
N ALA A 240 1.10 21.70 18.37
CA ALA A 240 1.19 21.84 16.93
C ALA A 240 2.45 22.63 16.49
N LEU A 241 2.84 23.65 17.27
CA LEU A 241 4.06 24.43 17.00
C LEU A 241 5.32 23.62 17.30
N GLU A 242 5.32 22.79 18.34
CA GLU A 242 6.41 21.85 18.66
C GLU A 242 6.63 20.85 17.52
N ILE A 243 5.55 20.25 16.99
CA ILE A 243 5.60 19.33 15.85
C ILE A 243 6.27 19.96 14.61
N TYR A 244 6.05 21.25 14.36
CA TYR A 244 6.74 21.96 13.29
C TYR A 244 8.24 22.12 13.57
N GLN A 245 8.63 22.38 14.82
CA GLN A 245 10.04 22.48 15.18
C GLN A 245 10.77 21.15 14.97
N ASP A 246 10.12 20.04 15.32
CA ASP A 246 10.67 18.70 15.15
C ASP A 246 10.97 18.38 13.68
N ILE A 247 10.00 18.57 12.79
CA ILE A 247 10.21 18.31 11.35
C ILE A 247 11.21 19.28 10.72
N ARG A 248 11.23 20.55 11.15
CA ARG A 248 12.22 21.53 10.70
C ARG A 248 13.64 21.08 11.04
N GLN A 249 13.88 20.65 12.28
CA GLN A 249 15.18 20.14 12.71
C GLN A 249 15.55 18.87 11.93
N ARG A 250 14.59 17.96 11.76
CA ARG A 250 14.81 16.70 11.04
C ARG A 250 15.15 16.90 9.57
N MET A 251 14.42 17.75 8.86
CA MET A 251 14.69 18.07 7.46
C MET A 251 16.05 18.77 7.28
N ALA A 252 16.39 19.69 8.18
CA ALA A 252 17.69 20.34 8.17
C ALA A 252 18.83 19.32 8.37
N HIS A 253 18.64 18.34 9.26
CA HIS A 253 19.64 17.31 9.56
C HIS A 253 19.76 16.25 8.45
N GLU A 254 18.63 15.71 7.97
CA GLU A 254 18.63 14.58 7.03
C GLU A 254 18.76 15.01 5.55
N LEU A 255 18.25 16.19 5.19
CA LEU A 255 18.22 16.69 3.80
C LEU A 255 19.01 17.97 3.57
N GLY A 256 19.40 18.70 4.63
CA GLY A 256 20.02 20.02 4.49
C GLY A 256 19.07 21.08 3.94
N LEU A 257 17.75 20.86 4.04
CA LEU A 257 16.72 21.71 3.47
C LEU A 257 15.76 22.21 4.56
N PRO A 258 15.21 23.44 4.42
CA PRO A 258 14.11 23.90 5.27
C PRO A 258 12.79 23.20 4.90
N PRO A 259 11.76 23.29 5.76
CA PRO A 259 10.40 22.91 5.40
C PRO A 259 9.85 23.65 4.19
N SER A 260 8.82 23.07 3.57
CA SER A 260 8.14 23.67 2.44
C SER A 260 7.35 24.92 2.85
N PRO A 261 7.13 25.88 1.92
CA PRO A 261 6.31 27.05 2.18
C PRO A 261 4.86 26.72 2.60
N ALA A 262 4.36 25.54 2.24
CA ALA A 262 3.03 25.10 2.64
C ALA A 262 2.97 24.74 4.14
N LEU A 263 4.04 24.17 4.68
CA LEU A 263 4.15 23.85 6.11
C LEU A 263 4.41 25.13 6.92
N ASP A 264 5.25 26.03 6.43
CA ASP A 264 5.49 27.34 7.07
C ASP A 264 4.19 28.14 7.18
N ARG A 265 3.39 28.21 6.11
CA ARG A 265 2.08 28.88 6.15
C ARG A 265 1.14 28.27 7.18
N ARG A 266 1.25 26.96 7.44
CA ARG A 266 0.45 26.29 8.48
C ARG A 266 0.83 26.79 9.87
N MET A 267 2.13 26.84 10.14
CA MET A 267 2.70 27.37 11.38
C MET A 267 2.23 28.82 11.63
N HIS A 268 2.39 29.71 10.65
CA HIS A 268 1.97 31.12 10.80
C HIS A 268 0.46 31.27 11.08
N SER A 269 -0.38 30.50 10.39
CA SER A 269 -1.83 30.53 10.61
C SER A 269 -2.23 30.10 12.04
N ILE A 270 -1.46 29.23 12.69
CA ILE A 270 -1.73 28.80 14.07
C ILE A 270 -1.31 29.89 15.06
N LEU A 271 -0.18 30.55 14.83
CA LEU A 271 0.29 31.68 15.64
C LEU A 271 -0.71 32.83 15.63
N GLU A 272 -1.13 33.29 14.44
CA GLU A 272 -2.12 34.37 14.30
C GLU A 272 -3.43 34.10 15.06
N ARG A 273 -3.87 32.83 15.07
CA ARG A 273 -5.09 32.41 15.76
C ARG A 273 -4.91 32.32 17.28
N THR A 274 -3.71 32.00 17.74
CA THR A 274 -3.38 31.92 19.17
C THR A 274 -3.23 33.32 19.76
N ASP A 275 -2.55 34.22 19.05
CA ASP A 275 -2.39 35.63 19.45
C ASP A 275 -3.74 36.36 19.51
N GLY A 276 -4.65 36.06 18.58
CA GLY A 276 -6.01 36.61 18.57
C GLY A 276 -6.95 36.07 19.67
N LYS A 277 -6.59 34.98 20.38
CA LYS A 277 -7.34 34.45 21.54
C LYS A 277 -6.87 35.03 22.87
N ALA A 278 -5.75 35.75 22.90
CA ALA A 278 -5.18 36.37 24.09
C ALA A 278 -5.67 37.81 24.35
N LEU A 279 -6.65 38.30 23.58
CA LEU A 279 -7.30 39.61 23.68
C LEU A 279 -8.79 39.46 23.96
#